data_AF-A0AA88QLC5-F1
#
_entry.id   AF-A0AA88QLC5-F1
#
_cell.length_a   1.000
_cell.length_b   1.000
_cell.length_c   1.000
_cell.angle_alpha   90.00
_cell.angle_beta   90.00
_cell.angle_gamma   90.00
#
_symmetry.space_group_name_H-M   'P 1'
#
loop_
_entity.id
_entity.type
_entity.pdbx_description
1 polymer ?
#
loop_
_entity_poly.entity_id
_entity_poly.type
_entity_poly.pdbx_seq_one_letter_code
_entity_poly.pdbx_strand_id
1 'polypeptide(L)'
;MGWHLPLLLSLLVVFGAEATTTKHMRDFIRVVESIEAANPGLQMLDVVKGLRKVAGIETDLTKRYLGDLSDAHRLVADPFVTSYVSKVINHSLSRLGKEEGVVLTIDGSNVALAPMLLGLQAGLQSTFQGLYPLTLTDNLVASFLHHVQHGQSSIPLGTKGFWDSISSPKVYTLEGLPSLATDAVIIGGMDGFILGTEVASSNIREQSLSDLLKSYYSHQPDATGLDASPRLISQNRRKNFRQLVSFSLLKSQVVQTLTVRRNLNESERKRLDDVVNYGFDKFFHVYAVCPSIMTRAQWGAAAFIGSPSYLSLPVPYLFIHHTYSPSRPCTTFDQCASDMRSMQQYHQQTNGWSDIGYSFVAGSDGNMYEGRGWNWVGAHTSGYNSQGYGVCFIGDYTSVLPITSAMNMVRYDFTSCAIDGGRLSSSYSLYGHRQASSTECPGNTLYREIQNWANWQSVLP
;
A
#
# COMPACT_ATOMS: atom_id res chain seq x y z
N MET A 1 17.18 8.94 46.49
CA MET A 1 16.84 8.59 45.10
C MET A 1 15.33 8.33 45.05
N GLY A 2 14.51 9.29 44.63
CA GLY A 2 13.04 9.10 44.73
C GLY A 2 12.17 10.21 44.13
N TRP A 3 12.70 11.01 43.21
CA TRP A 3 12.01 12.20 42.69
C TRP A 3 11.93 12.24 41.14
N HIS A 4 12.39 11.20 40.44
CA HIS A 4 12.36 11.15 38.97
C HIS A 4 11.21 10.33 38.37
N LEU A 5 10.54 9.49 39.16
CA LEU A 5 9.43 8.64 38.69
C LEU A 5 8.12 9.39 38.37
N PRO A 6 7.69 10.42 39.15
CA PRO A 6 6.42 11.10 38.89
C PRO A 6 6.47 11.96 37.62
N LEU A 7 7.65 12.54 37.32
CA LEU A 7 7.84 13.39 36.15
C LEU A 7 7.77 12.58 34.84
N LEU A 8 8.39 11.39 34.82
CA LEU A 8 8.31 10.45 33.70
C LEU A 8 6.86 10.00 33.43
N LEU A 9 6.10 9.64 34.48
CA LEU A 9 4.68 9.31 34.33
C LEU A 9 3.84 10.49 33.84
N SER A 10 4.09 11.71 34.33
CA SER A 10 3.33 12.90 33.92
C SER A 10 3.59 13.35 32.48
N LEU A 11 4.83 13.24 31.98
CA LEU A 11 5.12 13.45 30.56
C LEU A 11 4.46 12.36 29.70
N LEU A 12 4.52 11.08 30.12
CA LEU A 12 3.88 9.97 29.40
C LEU A 12 2.35 10.15 29.26
N VAL A 13 1.67 10.69 30.28
CA VAL A 13 0.22 10.94 30.26
C VAL A 13 -0.16 12.07 29.29
N VAL A 14 0.62 13.15 29.23
CA VAL A 14 0.36 14.27 28.30
C VAL A 14 0.65 13.85 26.86
N PHE A 15 1.72 13.08 26.61
CA PHE A 15 2.03 12.58 25.26
C PHE A 15 1.07 11.50 24.77
N GLY A 16 0.51 10.68 25.66
CA GLY A 16 -0.53 9.70 25.31
C GLY A 16 -1.84 10.35 24.84
N ALA A 17 -2.19 11.54 25.34
CA ALA A 17 -3.41 12.23 24.93
C ALA A 17 -3.35 12.82 23.51
N GLU A 18 -2.17 13.28 23.06
CA GLU A 18 -2.00 13.79 21.69
C GLU A 18 -1.88 12.67 20.65
N ALA A 19 -1.14 11.58 20.97
CA ALA A 19 -0.94 10.43 20.07
C ALA A 19 -2.23 9.63 19.79
N THR A 20 -3.26 9.77 20.63
CA THR A 20 -4.48 8.93 20.58
C THR A 20 -5.58 9.47 19.66
N THR A 21 -5.37 10.61 19.01
CA THR A 21 -6.41 11.25 18.18
C THR A 21 -6.30 10.94 16.69
N THR A 22 -5.13 10.54 16.22
CA THR A 22 -4.85 10.23 14.80
C THR A 22 -4.55 8.75 14.57
N LYS A 23 -4.77 8.31 13.34
CA LYS A 23 -4.56 6.93 12.88
C LYS A 23 -3.34 6.84 11.96
N HIS A 24 -2.22 7.41 12.38
CA HIS A 24 -0.94 7.15 11.72
C HIS A 24 -0.22 5.95 12.34
N MET A 25 0.57 5.24 11.54
CA MET A 25 1.44 4.17 12.02
C MET A 25 2.44 4.66 13.07
N ARG A 26 2.94 5.90 12.95
CA ARG A 26 3.84 6.49 13.97
C ARG A 26 3.18 6.61 15.35
N ASP A 27 1.87 6.83 15.40
CA ASP A 27 1.14 6.97 16.65
C ASP A 27 0.97 5.60 17.30
N PHE A 28 0.66 4.58 16.49
CA PHE A 28 0.67 3.19 16.94
C PHE A 28 2.06 2.77 17.47
N ILE A 29 3.14 3.11 16.77
CA ILE A 29 4.51 2.85 17.22
C ILE A 29 4.79 3.52 18.57
N ARG A 30 4.43 4.80 18.74
CA ARG A 30 4.59 5.53 20.02
C ARG A 30 3.82 4.88 21.17
N VAL A 31 2.62 4.37 20.87
CA VAL A 31 1.84 3.60 21.84
C VAL A 31 2.56 2.31 22.22
N VAL A 32 3.14 1.59 21.26
CA VAL A 32 3.95 0.40 21.53
C VAL A 32 5.18 0.75 22.38
N GLU A 33 5.90 1.82 22.06
CA GLU A 33 7.05 2.30 22.87
C GLU A 33 6.64 2.58 24.32
N SER A 34 5.49 3.24 24.51
CA SER A 34 4.96 3.52 25.85
C SER A 34 4.59 2.23 26.60
N ILE A 35 4.07 1.22 25.91
CA ILE A 35 3.77 -0.09 26.50
C ILE A 35 5.07 -0.79 26.90
N GLU A 36 6.07 -0.81 26.03
CA GLU A 36 7.36 -1.44 26.31
C GLU A 36 8.08 -0.78 27.49
N ALA A 37 8.06 0.57 27.56
CA ALA A 37 8.62 1.32 28.68
C ALA A 37 7.91 1.03 30.01
N ALA A 38 6.59 0.82 29.99
CA ALA A 38 5.80 0.49 31.18
C ALA A 38 5.92 -0.98 31.61
N ASN A 39 6.45 -1.86 30.74
CA ASN A 39 6.57 -3.30 30.97
C ASN A 39 8.01 -3.78 30.73
N PRO A 40 8.99 -3.29 31.51
CA PRO A 40 10.40 -3.62 31.30
C PRO A 40 10.64 -5.13 31.47
N GLY A 41 11.44 -5.70 30.57
CA GLY A 41 11.81 -7.12 30.58
C GLY A 41 10.91 -8.04 29.74
N LEU A 42 9.76 -7.55 29.25
CA LEU A 42 8.97 -8.29 28.27
C LEU A 42 9.72 -8.38 26.94
N GLN A 43 9.71 -9.57 26.33
CA GLN A 43 10.24 -9.78 24.99
C GLN A 43 9.21 -9.34 23.94
N MET A 44 9.64 -9.17 22.69
CA MET A 44 8.76 -8.80 21.58
C MET A 44 7.51 -9.69 21.50
N LEU A 45 7.67 -11.02 21.69
CA LEU A 45 6.55 -11.97 21.67
C LEU A 45 5.53 -11.70 22.78
N ASP A 46 5.98 -11.35 23.98
CA ASP A 46 5.10 -11.02 25.11
C ASP A 46 4.26 -9.78 24.82
N VAL A 47 4.89 -8.76 24.23
CA VAL A 47 4.23 -7.52 23.83
C VAL A 47 3.18 -7.80 22.75
N VAL A 48 3.53 -8.55 21.70
CA VAL A 48 2.59 -8.91 20.61
C VAL A 48 1.40 -9.71 21.14
N LYS A 49 1.62 -10.71 22.02
CA LYS A 49 0.54 -11.48 22.66
C LYS A 49 -0.35 -10.60 23.54
N GLY A 50 0.26 -9.68 24.28
CA GLY A 50 -0.45 -8.69 25.09
C GLY A 50 -1.34 -7.77 24.23
N LEU A 51 -0.82 -7.26 23.11
CA LEU A 51 -1.59 -6.44 22.16
C LEU A 51 -2.76 -7.23 21.56
N ARG A 52 -2.53 -8.48 21.14
CA ARG A 52 -3.59 -9.40 20.66
C ARG A 52 -4.69 -9.58 21.70
N LYS A 53 -4.32 -9.74 22.98
CA LYS A 53 -5.25 -9.87 24.11
C LYS A 53 -6.06 -8.60 24.37
N VAL A 54 -5.42 -7.43 24.35
CA VAL A 54 -6.11 -6.13 24.49
C VAL A 54 -7.07 -5.87 23.32
N ALA A 55 -6.68 -6.26 22.11
CA ALA A 55 -7.52 -6.15 20.92
C ALA A 55 -8.68 -7.16 20.88
N GLY A 56 -8.66 -8.19 21.73
CA GLY A 56 -9.69 -9.23 21.75
C GLY A 56 -9.65 -10.16 20.53
N ILE A 57 -8.49 -10.31 19.89
CA ILE A 57 -8.36 -11.15 18.70
C ILE A 57 -8.14 -12.60 19.11
N GLU A 58 -9.25 -13.33 19.28
CA GLU A 58 -9.22 -14.74 19.65
C GLU A 58 -10.27 -15.55 18.86
N THR A 59 -9.90 -15.94 17.64
CA THR A 59 -10.69 -16.84 16.78
C THR A 59 -10.18 -18.29 16.87
N ASP A 60 -10.99 -19.26 16.44
CA ASP A 60 -10.57 -20.67 16.34
C ASP A 60 -9.29 -20.84 15.50
N LEU A 61 -9.14 -20.00 14.47
CA LEU A 61 -7.94 -19.99 13.63
C LEU A 61 -6.71 -19.54 14.42
N THR A 62 -6.83 -18.43 15.17
CA THR A 62 -5.73 -17.95 16.00
C THR A 62 -5.39 -18.93 17.12
N LYS A 63 -6.38 -19.58 17.75
CA LYS A 63 -6.15 -20.62 18.76
C LYS A 63 -5.41 -21.81 18.16
N ARG A 64 -5.78 -22.24 16.96
CA ARG A 64 -5.13 -23.37 16.25
C ARG A 64 -3.65 -23.11 15.98
N TYR A 65 -3.29 -21.92 15.52
CA TYR A 65 -1.93 -21.64 15.05
C TYR A 65 -1.05 -20.94 16.08
N LEU A 66 -1.61 -20.17 17.00
CA LEU A 66 -0.86 -19.34 17.94
C LEU A 66 -1.09 -19.73 19.41
N GLY A 67 -2.05 -20.63 19.68
CA GLY A 67 -2.52 -20.94 21.02
C GLY A 67 -3.55 -19.93 21.56
N ASP A 68 -4.11 -20.27 22.72
CA ASP A 68 -4.94 -19.36 23.51
C ASP A 68 -4.11 -18.26 24.18
N LEU A 69 -4.78 -17.33 24.86
CA LEU A 69 -4.16 -16.17 25.51
C LEU A 69 -4.09 -16.31 27.04
N SER A 70 -4.16 -17.54 27.57
CA SER A 70 -4.09 -17.81 29.01
C SER A 70 -2.73 -17.44 29.60
N ASP A 71 -1.65 -17.69 28.85
CA ASP A 71 -0.27 -17.38 29.23
C ASP A 71 0.18 -15.96 28.81
N ALA A 72 -0.67 -15.20 28.13
CA ALA A 72 -0.34 -13.84 27.70
C ALA A 72 -0.34 -12.88 28.89
N HIS A 73 0.81 -12.22 29.09
CA HIS A 73 1.02 -11.17 30.08
C HIS A 73 -0.06 -10.07 29.98
N ARG A 74 -0.52 -9.59 31.14
CA ARG A 74 -1.39 -8.41 31.20
C ARG A 74 -0.51 -7.18 31.09
N LEU A 75 -0.54 -6.52 29.94
CA LEU A 75 0.20 -5.28 29.71
C LEU A 75 -0.25 -4.20 30.71
N VAL A 76 0.71 -3.63 31.43
CA VAL A 76 0.52 -2.41 32.20
C VAL A 76 0.42 -1.25 31.22
N ALA A 77 -0.79 -0.71 31.08
CA ALA A 77 -1.06 0.44 30.24
C ALA A 77 -2.18 1.27 30.87
N ASP A 78 -2.14 2.58 30.65
CA ASP A 78 -3.23 3.48 31.02
C ASP A 78 -4.53 3.11 30.23
N PRO A 79 -5.74 3.37 30.79
CA PRO A 79 -7.00 3.07 30.12
C PRO A 79 -7.19 3.71 28.74
N PHE A 80 -6.66 4.92 28.49
CA PHE A 80 -6.72 5.56 27.17
C PHE A 80 -5.85 4.80 26.16
N VAL A 81 -4.64 4.41 26.56
CA VAL A 81 -3.76 3.57 25.73
C VAL A 81 -4.42 2.24 25.39
N THR A 82 -5.01 1.57 26.38
CA THR A 82 -5.74 0.30 26.19
C THR A 82 -6.93 0.48 25.24
N SER A 83 -7.71 1.56 25.39
CA SER A 83 -8.83 1.89 24.51
C SER A 83 -8.38 2.16 23.08
N TYR A 84 -7.28 2.89 22.90
CA TYR A 84 -6.69 3.15 21.59
C TYR A 84 -6.24 1.86 20.92
N VAL A 85 -5.45 1.02 21.61
CA VAL A 85 -4.96 -0.27 21.10
C VAL A 85 -6.13 -1.14 20.65
N SER A 86 -7.17 -1.26 21.47
CA SER A 86 -8.37 -2.03 21.11
C SER A 86 -9.03 -1.52 19.81
N LYS A 87 -9.16 -0.19 19.64
CA LYS A 87 -9.78 0.42 18.47
C LYS A 87 -8.92 0.39 17.21
N VAL A 88 -7.61 0.62 17.35
CA VAL A 88 -6.69 0.74 16.21
C VAL A 88 -6.27 -0.61 15.65
N ILE A 89 -6.32 -1.67 16.47
CA ILE A 89 -6.03 -3.03 16.02
C ILE A 89 -7.27 -3.74 15.51
N ASN A 90 -8.43 -3.59 16.17
CA ASN A 90 -9.62 -4.36 15.82
C ASN A 90 -10.20 -3.88 14.47
N HIS A 91 -10.11 -4.74 13.48
CA HIS A 91 -10.62 -4.46 12.14
C HIS A 91 -12.13 -4.61 12.09
N SER A 92 -12.81 -3.62 11.50
CA SER A 92 -14.23 -3.75 11.19
C SER A 92 -14.62 -2.86 10.01
N LEU A 93 -15.66 -3.28 9.29
CA LEU A 93 -16.20 -2.52 8.17
C LEU A 93 -17.67 -2.19 8.45
N SER A 94 -18.00 -0.91 8.44
CA SER A 94 -19.38 -0.44 8.58
C SER A 94 -20.15 -0.55 7.25
N ARG A 95 -21.49 -0.51 7.33
CA ARG A 95 -22.37 -0.48 6.15
C ARG A 95 -22.15 0.75 5.25
N LEU A 96 -21.60 1.84 5.79
CA LEU A 96 -21.32 3.07 5.05
C LEU A 96 -19.91 3.08 4.43
N GLY A 97 -19.19 1.96 4.46
CA GLY A 97 -17.84 1.86 3.92
C GLY A 97 -16.75 2.46 4.81
N LYS A 98 -17.08 2.95 6.01
CA LYS A 98 -16.07 3.32 7.01
C LYS A 98 -15.38 2.07 7.52
N GLU A 99 -14.06 2.05 7.42
CA GLU A 99 -13.20 0.95 7.84
C GLU A 99 -12.39 1.37 9.09
N GLU A 100 -12.40 0.50 10.10
CA GLU A 100 -11.68 0.65 11.37
C GLU A 100 -10.55 -0.39 11.46
N GLY A 101 -9.60 -0.20 12.39
CA GLY A 101 -8.45 -1.09 12.53
C GLY A 101 -7.34 -0.86 11.50
N VAL A 102 -7.37 0.29 10.81
CA VAL A 102 -6.45 0.66 9.74
C VAL A 102 -5.68 1.92 10.12
N VAL A 103 -4.41 1.99 9.73
CA VAL A 103 -3.54 3.16 9.92
C VAL A 103 -2.88 3.59 8.61
N LEU A 104 -2.60 4.89 8.48
CA LEU A 104 -1.81 5.46 7.39
C LEU A 104 -0.31 5.33 7.67
N THR A 105 0.45 4.80 6.71
CA THR A 105 1.93 4.75 6.77
C THR A 105 2.55 5.93 6.03
N ILE A 106 3.82 6.24 6.34
CA ILE A 106 4.53 7.40 5.76
C ILE A 106 4.76 7.29 4.24
N ASP A 107 4.62 6.09 3.68
CA ASP A 107 4.72 5.81 2.26
C ASP A 107 3.35 5.88 1.55
N GLY A 108 2.31 6.38 2.23
CA GLY A 108 0.97 6.58 1.69
C GLY A 108 0.07 5.34 1.70
N SER A 109 0.60 4.18 2.10
CA SER A 109 -0.19 2.95 2.17
C SER A 109 -1.09 2.91 3.41
N ASN A 110 -2.13 2.09 3.35
CA ASN A 110 -3.07 1.87 4.45
C ASN A 110 -2.89 0.45 4.95
N VAL A 111 -2.69 0.27 6.26
CA VAL A 111 -2.32 -1.03 6.85
C VAL A 111 -3.34 -1.42 7.91
N ALA A 112 -3.98 -2.58 7.76
CA ALA A 112 -4.74 -3.20 8.84
C ALA A 112 -3.78 -3.85 9.84
N LEU A 113 -3.85 -3.45 11.12
CA LEU A 113 -2.86 -3.88 12.12
C LEU A 113 -3.05 -5.33 12.58
N ALA A 114 -4.29 -5.84 12.61
CA ALA A 114 -4.58 -7.20 13.04
C ALA A 114 -3.82 -8.28 12.25
N PRO A 115 -3.94 -8.39 10.90
CA PRO A 115 -3.22 -9.40 10.14
C PRO A 115 -1.69 -9.21 10.19
N MET A 116 -1.22 -7.97 10.34
CA MET A 116 0.20 -7.66 10.51
C MET A 116 0.74 -8.27 11.81
N LEU A 117 0.07 -8.02 12.93
CA LEU A 117 0.47 -8.56 14.25
C LEU A 117 0.36 -10.08 14.31
N LEU A 118 -0.66 -10.68 13.68
CA LEU A 118 -0.82 -12.14 13.64
C LEU A 118 0.32 -12.82 12.88
N GLY A 119 0.75 -12.25 11.75
CA GLY A 119 1.90 -12.76 11.00
C GLY A 119 3.21 -12.65 11.78
N LEU A 120 3.43 -11.50 12.44
CA LEU A 120 4.59 -11.30 13.30
C LEU A 120 4.62 -12.30 14.46
N GLN A 121 3.49 -12.50 15.15
CA GLN A 121 3.38 -13.48 16.23
C GLN A 121 3.71 -14.89 15.74
N ALA A 122 3.17 -15.30 14.59
CA ALA A 122 3.44 -16.60 14.00
C ALA A 122 4.94 -16.81 13.72
N GLY A 123 5.63 -15.76 13.25
CA GLY A 123 7.08 -15.77 13.06
C GLY A 123 7.86 -15.95 14.36
N LEU A 124 7.51 -15.18 15.38
CA LEU A 124 8.17 -15.23 16.70
C LEU A 124 7.99 -16.59 17.40
N GLN A 125 6.83 -17.23 17.22
CA GLN A 125 6.55 -18.59 17.72
C GLN A 125 7.08 -19.70 16.80
N SER A 126 7.75 -19.36 15.69
CA SER A 126 8.23 -20.30 14.67
C SER A 126 7.13 -21.19 14.08
N THR A 127 5.88 -20.72 14.07
CA THR A 127 4.72 -21.42 13.51
C THR A 127 4.56 -21.06 12.03
N PHE A 128 5.51 -21.46 11.19
CA PHE A 128 5.53 -21.14 9.76
C PHE A 128 4.27 -21.57 9.01
N GLN A 129 3.65 -22.68 9.42
CA GLN A 129 2.38 -23.15 8.85
C GLN A 129 1.23 -22.16 9.09
N GLY A 130 1.34 -21.31 10.11
CA GLY A 130 0.37 -20.26 10.44
C GLY A 130 0.54 -18.97 9.65
N LEU A 131 1.69 -18.74 8.98
CA LEU A 131 1.94 -17.48 8.26
C LEU A 131 0.88 -17.22 7.19
N TYR A 132 0.66 -18.16 6.26
CA TYR A 132 -0.36 -17.99 5.22
C TYR A 132 -1.80 -17.92 5.77
N PRO A 133 -2.26 -18.87 6.64
CA PRO A 133 -3.61 -18.84 7.22
C PRO A 133 -3.97 -17.53 7.91
N LEU A 134 -3.07 -17.02 8.75
CA LEU A 134 -3.35 -15.89 9.64
C LEU A 134 -3.22 -14.53 8.95
N THR A 135 -2.44 -14.44 7.88
CA THR A 135 -2.15 -13.16 7.21
C THR A 135 -3.02 -12.94 5.97
N LEU A 136 -3.21 -13.97 5.14
CA LEU A 136 -3.77 -13.82 3.80
C LEU A 136 -4.92 -14.79 3.53
N THR A 137 -4.72 -16.08 3.77
CA THR A 137 -5.65 -17.14 3.33
C THR A 137 -7.04 -16.92 3.91
N ASP A 138 -7.17 -16.70 5.23
CA ASP A 138 -8.50 -16.57 5.86
C ASP A 138 -9.29 -15.36 5.34
N ASN A 139 -8.62 -14.22 5.17
CA ASN A 139 -9.22 -13.00 4.64
C ASN A 139 -9.66 -13.16 3.18
N LEU A 140 -8.83 -13.78 2.33
CA LEU A 140 -9.18 -14.05 0.94
C LEU A 140 -10.35 -15.05 0.84
N VAL A 141 -10.31 -16.13 1.62
CA VAL A 141 -11.39 -17.13 1.69
C VAL A 141 -12.70 -16.47 2.11
N ALA A 142 -12.69 -15.68 3.18
CA ALA A 142 -13.88 -14.98 3.67
C ALA A 142 -14.44 -14.03 2.61
N SER A 143 -13.57 -13.28 1.95
CA SER A 143 -13.98 -12.33 0.91
C SER A 143 -14.54 -13.00 -0.35
N PHE A 144 -13.95 -14.11 -0.79
CA PHE A 144 -14.46 -14.86 -1.93
C PHE A 144 -15.82 -15.51 -1.65
N LEU A 145 -16.00 -16.10 -0.47
CA LEU A 145 -17.30 -16.63 -0.04
C LEU A 145 -18.35 -15.54 0.05
N HIS A 146 -18.00 -14.39 0.64
CA HIS A 146 -18.89 -13.24 0.72
C HIS A 146 -19.30 -12.76 -0.68
N HIS A 147 -18.35 -12.69 -1.62
CA HIS A 147 -18.65 -12.27 -2.99
C HIS A 147 -19.55 -13.27 -3.73
N VAL A 148 -19.33 -14.58 -3.57
CA VAL A 148 -20.20 -15.61 -4.16
C VAL A 148 -21.65 -15.44 -3.71
N GLN A 149 -21.87 -15.08 -2.43
CA GLN A 149 -23.20 -14.90 -1.84
C GLN A 149 -23.86 -13.57 -2.24
N HIS A 150 -23.10 -12.50 -2.40
CA HIS A 150 -23.61 -11.14 -2.59
C HIS A 150 -23.52 -10.64 -4.03
N GLY A 151 -22.80 -11.35 -4.91
CA GLY A 151 -22.65 -11.04 -6.32
C GLY A 151 -22.22 -9.59 -6.57
N GLN A 152 -22.96 -8.90 -7.43
CA GLN A 152 -22.67 -7.53 -7.90
C GLN A 152 -22.67 -6.45 -6.80
N SER A 153 -23.14 -6.76 -5.58
CA SER A 153 -23.11 -5.80 -4.46
C SER A 153 -21.78 -5.79 -3.68
N SER A 154 -20.81 -6.61 -4.10
CA SER A 154 -19.48 -6.69 -3.50
C SER A 154 -18.42 -6.96 -4.56
N ILE A 155 -17.14 -6.82 -4.20
CA ILE A 155 -16.03 -7.28 -5.06
C ILE A 155 -15.16 -8.31 -4.33
N PRO A 156 -14.47 -9.21 -5.06
CA PRO A 156 -13.69 -10.27 -4.43
C PRO A 156 -12.57 -9.78 -3.51
N LEU A 157 -11.91 -8.68 -3.88
CA LEU A 157 -10.79 -8.11 -3.11
C LEU A 157 -10.39 -6.71 -3.61
N GLY A 158 -9.64 -6.02 -2.75
CA GLY A 158 -8.83 -4.85 -3.08
C GLY A 158 -9.61 -3.55 -3.19
N THR A 159 -10.71 -3.41 -2.45
CA THR A 159 -11.35 -2.11 -2.30
C THR A 159 -10.38 -1.16 -1.60
N LYS A 160 -10.02 -0.08 -2.28
CA LYS A 160 -9.21 1.02 -1.73
C LYS A 160 -10.12 2.02 -1.02
N GLY A 161 -9.51 3.03 -0.42
CA GLY A 161 -10.24 4.08 0.28
C GLY A 161 -9.37 5.32 0.44
N PHE A 162 -9.92 6.30 1.14
CA PHE A 162 -9.25 7.57 1.41
C PHE A 162 -9.47 8.01 2.85
N TRP A 163 -8.57 8.86 3.31
CA TRP A 163 -8.64 9.50 4.62
C TRP A 163 -9.36 10.84 4.53
N ASP A 164 -10.07 11.22 5.59
CA ASP A 164 -10.58 12.56 5.79
C ASP A 164 -9.48 13.63 5.78
N SER A 165 -8.28 13.27 6.24
CA SER A 165 -7.08 14.10 6.17
C SER A 165 -5.82 13.22 6.07
N ILE A 166 -4.92 13.55 5.15
CA ILE A 166 -3.62 12.88 5.04
C ILE A 166 -2.70 13.28 6.22
N SER A 167 -2.71 14.56 6.61
CA SER A 167 -1.85 15.06 7.69
C SER A 167 -2.33 14.63 9.07
N SER A 168 -3.66 14.52 9.26
CA SER A 168 -4.31 14.16 10.52
C SER A 168 -5.44 13.13 10.31
N PRO A 169 -5.13 11.89 9.89
CA PRO A 169 -6.10 10.86 9.53
C PRO A 169 -6.90 10.42 10.75
N LYS A 170 -8.23 10.42 10.63
CA LYS A 170 -9.15 9.95 11.69
C LYS A 170 -10.17 8.96 11.16
N VAL A 171 -10.64 9.17 9.94
CA VAL A 171 -11.67 8.35 9.30
C VAL A 171 -11.17 7.87 7.94
N TYR A 172 -11.07 6.54 7.80
CA TYR A 172 -10.81 5.89 6.52
C TYR A 172 -12.12 5.39 5.94
N THR A 173 -12.38 5.71 4.67
CA THR A 173 -13.62 5.36 3.97
C THR A 173 -13.30 4.69 2.64
N LEU A 174 -13.91 3.53 2.39
CA LEU A 174 -13.76 2.78 1.16
C LEU A 174 -14.31 3.55 -0.04
N GLU A 175 -13.60 3.44 -1.16
CA GLU A 175 -13.96 3.95 -2.47
C GLU A 175 -14.60 2.81 -3.28
N GLY A 176 -15.91 2.92 -3.53
CA GLY A 176 -16.66 1.95 -4.32
C GLY A 176 -17.25 0.79 -3.51
N LEU A 177 -17.45 -0.34 -4.17
CA LEU A 177 -18.12 -1.51 -3.57
C LEU A 177 -17.23 -2.17 -2.51
N PRO A 178 -17.80 -2.60 -1.36
CA PRO A 178 -17.03 -3.18 -0.28
C PRO A 178 -16.49 -4.57 -0.62
N SER A 179 -15.37 -4.90 0.02
CA SER A 179 -14.76 -6.22 0.04
C SER A 179 -14.34 -6.54 1.47
N LEU A 180 -14.40 -7.81 1.88
CA LEU A 180 -13.87 -8.20 3.19
C LEU A 180 -12.33 -8.26 3.16
N ALA A 181 -11.74 -8.51 2.00
CA ALA A 181 -10.31 -8.37 1.75
C ALA A 181 -10.03 -7.00 1.13
N THR A 182 -10.20 -5.94 1.92
CA THR A 182 -9.83 -4.57 1.52
C THR A 182 -8.34 -4.48 1.19
N ASP A 183 -7.94 -3.42 0.48
CA ASP A 183 -6.52 -3.17 0.19
C ASP A 183 -5.71 -3.08 1.49
N ALA A 184 -6.26 -2.47 2.54
CA ALA A 184 -5.63 -2.35 3.85
C ALA A 184 -5.43 -3.69 4.57
N VAL A 185 -6.43 -4.60 4.50
CA VAL A 185 -6.33 -5.95 5.06
C VAL A 185 -5.28 -6.78 4.33
N ILE A 186 -5.25 -6.72 3.00
CA ILE A 186 -4.26 -7.44 2.20
C ILE A 186 -2.86 -6.92 2.48
N ILE A 187 -2.69 -5.60 2.52
CA ILE A 187 -1.42 -4.95 2.83
C ILE A 187 -0.94 -5.34 4.24
N GLY A 188 -1.82 -5.28 5.25
CA GLY A 188 -1.48 -5.73 6.60
C GLY A 188 -1.08 -7.20 6.65
N GLY A 189 -1.74 -8.05 5.86
CA GLY A 189 -1.35 -9.44 5.67
C GLY A 189 0.04 -9.60 5.03
N MET A 190 0.34 -8.85 3.99
CA MET A 190 1.66 -8.85 3.36
C MET A 190 2.75 -8.44 4.35
N ASP A 191 2.53 -7.35 5.09
CA ASP A 191 3.49 -6.84 6.06
C ASP A 191 3.68 -7.84 7.23
N GLY A 192 2.59 -8.47 7.71
CA GLY A 192 2.66 -9.55 8.69
C GLY A 192 3.40 -10.78 8.19
N PHE A 193 3.21 -11.15 6.92
CA PHE A 193 3.91 -12.26 6.29
C PHE A 193 5.42 -11.98 6.16
N ILE A 194 5.78 -10.78 5.71
CA ILE A 194 7.17 -10.32 5.59
C ILE A 194 7.81 -10.33 6.97
N LEU A 195 7.29 -9.53 7.92
CA LEU A 195 7.88 -9.38 9.25
C LEU A 195 7.94 -10.71 10.00
N GLY A 196 6.89 -11.52 9.92
CA GLY A 196 6.86 -12.87 10.48
C GLY A 196 7.96 -13.78 9.92
N THR A 197 8.19 -13.74 8.60
CA THR A 197 9.26 -14.53 7.96
C THR A 197 10.66 -14.05 8.39
N GLU A 198 10.85 -12.73 8.48
CA GLU A 198 12.13 -12.11 8.83
C GLU A 198 12.52 -12.40 10.28
N VAL A 199 11.62 -12.21 11.25
CA VAL A 199 11.91 -12.51 12.66
C VAL A 199 12.09 -14.01 12.92
N ALA A 200 11.51 -14.85 12.06
CA ALA A 200 11.67 -16.29 12.17
C ALA A 200 13.08 -16.74 11.72
N SER A 201 13.73 -16.00 10.83
CA SER A 201 14.97 -16.37 10.13
C SER A 201 16.22 -15.58 10.54
N SER A 202 16.09 -14.58 11.42
CA SER A 202 17.17 -13.65 11.78
C SER A 202 17.28 -13.39 13.28
N ASN A 203 18.42 -12.81 13.71
CA ASN A 203 18.64 -12.35 15.09
C ASN A 203 17.81 -11.11 15.47
N ILE A 204 16.85 -10.69 14.65
CA ILE A 204 15.95 -9.55 14.93
C ILE A 204 15.09 -9.80 16.19
N ARG A 205 14.98 -11.05 16.64
CA ARG A 205 14.22 -11.43 17.86
C ARG A 205 14.66 -10.70 19.13
N GLU A 206 15.89 -10.20 19.16
CA GLU A 206 16.44 -9.47 20.32
C GLU A 206 16.05 -7.98 20.34
N GLN A 207 15.45 -7.46 19.27
CA GLN A 207 14.96 -6.08 19.22
C GLN A 207 13.60 -5.94 19.92
N SER A 208 13.29 -4.71 20.35
CA SER A 208 11.93 -4.36 20.78
C SER A 208 10.95 -4.38 19.58
N LEU A 209 9.66 -4.54 19.85
CA LEU A 209 8.62 -4.43 18.83
C LEU A 209 8.62 -3.03 18.22
N SER A 210 8.77 -1.98 19.04
CA SER A 210 8.78 -0.61 18.52
C SER A 210 9.97 -0.34 17.60
N ASP A 211 11.16 -0.85 17.90
CA ASP A 211 12.34 -0.67 17.04
C ASP A 211 12.19 -1.39 15.69
N LEU A 212 11.64 -2.62 15.71
CA LEU A 212 11.31 -3.33 14.48
C LEU A 212 10.30 -2.52 13.64
N LEU A 213 9.20 -2.08 14.24
CA LEU A 213 8.18 -1.31 13.53
C LEU A 213 8.70 0.04 13.02
N LYS A 214 9.58 0.74 13.76
CA LYS A 214 10.24 1.96 13.30
C LYS A 214 11.13 1.69 12.10
N SER A 215 11.98 0.68 12.19
CA SER A 215 12.90 0.31 11.10
C SER A 215 12.15 0.04 9.79
N TYR A 216 10.98 -0.61 9.91
CA TYR A 216 10.16 -0.97 8.76
C TYR A 216 9.28 0.19 8.24
N TYR A 217 8.53 0.87 9.11
CA TYR A 217 7.51 1.86 8.71
C TYR A 217 7.93 3.32 8.82
N SER A 218 9.11 3.63 9.37
CA SER A 218 9.56 5.01 9.61
C SER A 218 10.79 5.41 8.80
N HIS A 219 11.23 4.57 7.86
CA HIS A 219 12.37 4.89 7.00
C HIS A 219 12.06 6.07 6.07
N GLN A 220 12.84 7.14 6.19
CA GLN A 220 12.80 8.27 5.27
C GLN A 220 14.10 8.28 4.45
N PRO A 221 14.02 8.21 3.11
CA PRO A 221 15.21 8.26 2.28
C PRO A 221 15.99 9.57 2.51
N ASP A 222 17.30 9.46 2.65
CA ASP A 222 18.19 10.62 2.67
C ASP A 222 18.39 11.18 1.24
N ALA A 223 19.37 12.06 1.05
CA ALA A 223 19.67 12.65 -0.25
C ALA A 223 20.04 11.62 -1.35
N THR A 224 20.44 10.39 -0.97
CA THR A 224 20.76 9.29 -1.90
C THR A 224 19.52 8.50 -2.34
N GLY A 225 18.35 8.77 -1.73
CA GLY A 225 17.05 8.24 -2.14
C GLY A 225 16.81 6.77 -1.80
N LEU A 226 15.75 6.21 -2.38
CA LEU A 226 15.34 4.82 -2.09
C LEU A 226 16.35 3.76 -2.56
N ASP A 227 17.23 4.09 -3.50
CA ASP A 227 18.20 3.14 -4.06
C ASP A 227 19.23 2.66 -3.03
N ALA A 228 19.59 3.52 -2.07
CA ALA A 228 20.54 3.20 -0.99
C ALA A 228 19.85 2.71 0.28
N SER A 229 18.51 2.62 0.27
CA SER A 229 17.74 2.31 1.47
C SER A 229 17.81 0.82 1.83
N PRO A 230 17.65 0.45 3.12
CA PRO A 230 17.63 -0.94 3.54
C PRO A 230 16.56 -1.76 2.82
N ARG A 231 16.80 -3.06 2.66
CA ARG A 231 15.82 -3.97 2.03
C ARG A 231 14.51 -3.99 2.79
N LEU A 232 14.56 -4.13 4.13
CA LEU A 232 13.39 -4.38 4.97
C LEU A 232 12.74 -3.06 5.42
N ILE A 233 12.07 -2.39 4.47
CA ILE A 233 11.29 -1.17 4.70
C ILE A 233 9.93 -1.28 3.98
N SER A 234 8.94 -0.53 4.43
CA SER A 234 7.56 -0.60 3.92
C SER A 234 7.42 -0.13 2.47
N GLN A 235 8.27 0.80 2.02
CA GLN A 235 8.33 1.23 0.62
C GLN A 235 8.70 0.08 -0.32
N ASN A 236 9.45 -0.92 0.18
CA ASN A 236 9.86 -2.10 -0.57
C ASN A 236 8.91 -3.30 -0.36
N ARG A 237 7.73 -3.13 0.28
CA ARG A 237 6.86 -4.24 0.69
C ARG A 237 6.48 -5.20 -0.43
N ARG A 238 6.10 -4.69 -1.61
CA ARG A 238 5.67 -5.52 -2.75
C ARG A 238 6.82 -6.37 -3.28
N LYS A 239 8.01 -5.77 -3.39
CA LYS A 239 9.25 -6.45 -3.78
C LYS A 239 9.63 -7.52 -2.76
N ASN A 240 9.62 -7.19 -1.47
CA ASN A 240 9.94 -8.14 -0.40
C ASN A 240 8.93 -9.28 -0.33
N PHE A 241 7.64 -8.98 -0.41
CA PHE A 241 6.57 -9.98 -0.42
C PHE A 241 6.76 -10.97 -1.58
N ARG A 242 6.98 -10.46 -2.80
CA ARG A 242 7.20 -11.29 -4.00
C ARG A 242 8.41 -12.23 -3.86
N GLN A 243 9.45 -11.83 -3.14
CA GLN A 243 10.63 -12.67 -2.90
C GLN A 243 10.40 -13.76 -1.86
N LEU A 244 9.48 -13.55 -0.91
CA LEU A 244 9.24 -14.46 0.21
C LEU A 244 8.05 -15.40 -0.03
N VAL A 245 7.03 -14.97 -0.77
CA VAL A 245 5.78 -15.72 -0.91
C VAL A 245 5.86 -16.78 -2.01
N SER A 246 5.28 -17.94 -1.73
CA SER A 246 4.93 -18.94 -2.75
C SER A 246 3.47 -18.75 -3.14
N PHE A 247 3.23 -18.14 -4.32
CA PHE A 247 1.87 -17.92 -4.82
C PHE A 247 1.12 -19.23 -5.10
N SER A 248 1.82 -20.28 -5.53
CA SER A 248 1.21 -21.61 -5.72
C SER A 248 0.74 -22.21 -4.40
N LEU A 249 1.53 -22.07 -3.32
CA LEU A 249 1.14 -22.52 -1.99
C LEU A 249 -0.03 -21.69 -1.45
N LEU A 250 0.00 -20.36 -1.59
CA LEU A 250 -1.12 -19.49 -1.19
C LEU A 250 -2.42 -19.90 -1.90
N LYS A 251 -2.37 -20.10 -3.23
CA LYS A 251 -3.52 -20.55 -4.01
C LYS A 251 -4.03 -21.91 -3.54
N SER A 252 -3.13 -22.86 -3.32
CA SER A 252 -3.47 -24.19 -2.82
C SER A 252 -4.17 -24.14 -1.45
N GLN A 253 -3.66 -23.32 -0.51
CA GLN A 253 -4.26 -23.20 0.82
C GLN A 253 -5.65 -22.56 0.80
N VAL A 254 -5.87 -21.54 -0.03
CA VAL A 254 -7.21 -20.94 -0.16
C VAL A 254 -8.19 -21.95 -0.74
N VAL A 255 -7.82 -22.67 -1.80
CA VAL A 255 -8.66 -23.73 -2.39
C VAL A 255 -8.98 -24.83 -1.36
N GLN A 256 -7.97 -25.29 -0.62
CA GLN A 256 -8.16 -26.31 0.41
C GLN A 256 -9.09 -25.82 1.53
N THR A 257 -8.91 -24.59 2.01
CA THR A 257 -9.73 -24.00 3.09
C THR A 257 -11.19 -23.82 2.64
N LEU A 258 -11.41 -23.39 1.41
CA LEU A 258 -12.74 -23.29 0.80
C LEU A 258 -13.42 -24.65 0.68
N THR A 259 -12.65 -25.70 0.33
CA THR A 259 -13.16 -27.07 0.22
C THR A 259 -13.70 -27.62 1.54
N VAL A 260 -13.23 -27.10 2.68
CA VAL A 260 -13.68 -27.51 4.03
C VAL A 260 -14.89 -26.71 4.52
N ARG A 261 -15.10 -25.46 4.09
CA ARG A 261 -16.18 -24.56 4.56
C ARG A 261 -17.56 -24.80 3.88
N ARG A 262 -17.94 -26.07 3.64
CA ARG A 262 -19.04 -26.49 2.74
C ARG A 262 -20.48 -26.25 3.22
N ASN A 263 -20.86 -25.00 3.47
CA ASN A 263 -22.27 -24.59 3.53
C ASN A 263 -22.69 -23.86 2.26
N LEU A 264 -22.30 -24.37 1.09
CA LEU A 264 -22.66 -23.81 -0.22
C LEU A 264 -23.61 -24.73 -0.98
N ASN A 265 -24.63 -24.13 -1.59
CA ASN A 265 -25.53 -24.79 -2.54
C ASN A 265 -24.82 -25.05 -3.88
N GLU A 266 -25.45 -25.81 -4.77
CA GLU A 266 -24.84 -26.23 -6.04
C GLU A 266 -24.48 -25.04 -6.97
N SER A 267 -25.32 -24.01 -7.02
CA SER A 267 -25.06 -22.82 -7.82
C SER A 267 -23.88 -22.01 -7.28
N GLU A 268 -23.79 -21.86 -5.96
CA GLU A 268 -22.67 -21.19 -5.29
C GLU A 268 -21.35 -21.92 -5.50
N ARG A 269 -21.34 -23.26 -5.43
CA ARG A 269 -20.13 -24.06 -5.71
C ARG A 269 -19.63 -23.84 -7.13
N LYS A 270 -20.54 -23.83 -8.11
CA LYS A 270 -20.18 -23.60 -9.52
C LYS A 270 -19.54 -22.22 -9.72
N ARG A 271 -20.05 -21.20 -9.03
CA ARG A 271 -19.50 -19.83 -9.08
C ARG A 271 -18.18 -19.69 -8.31
N LEU A 272 -17.97 -20.50 -7.28
CA LEU A 272 -16.81 -20.36 -6.40
C LEU A 272 -15.50 -20.57 -7.16
N ASP A 273 -15.41 -21.55 -8.04
CA ASP A 273 -14.18 -21.81 -8.80
C ASP A 273 -13.80 -20.62 -9.69
N ASP A 274 -14.79 -19.99 -10.34
CA ASP A 274 -14.58 -18.78 -11.15
C ASP A 274 -14.11 -17.61 -10.28
N VAL A 275 -14.76 -17.38 -9.13
CA VAL A 275 -14.41 -16.30 -8.19
C VAL A 275 -13.01 -16.50 -7.60
N VAL A 276 -12.64 -17.74 -7.28
CA VAL A 276 -11.31 -18.07 -6.73
C VAL A 276 -10.23 -17.83 -7.77
N ASN A 277 -10.41 -18.31 -9.00
CA ASN A 277 -9.43 -18.11 -10.05
C ASN A 277 -9.29 -16.63 -10.40
N TYR A 278 -10.40 -15.96 -10.70
CA TYR A 278 -10.39 -14.52 -10.97
C TYR A 278 -9.82 -13.71 -9.81
N GLY A 279 -10.23 -14.02 -8.58
CA GLY A 279 -9.74 -13.38 -7.37
C GLY A 279 -8.24 -13.55 -7.19
N PHE A 280 -7.71 -14.75 -7.41
CA PHE A 280 -6.26 -14.98 -7.31
C PHE A 280 -5.47 -14.29 -8.41
N ASP A 281 -5.95 -14.33 -9.64
CA ASP A 281 -5.28 -13.68 -10.77
C ASP A 281 -5.25 -12.16 -10.53
N LYS A 282 -6.37 -11.60 -10.03
CA LYS A 282 -6.43 -10.20 -9.60
C LYS A 282 -5.48 -9.89 -8.44
N PHE A 283 -5.41 -10.76 -7.43
CA PHE A 283 -4.48 -10.59 -6.30
C PHE A 283 -3.03 -10.58 -6.78
N PHE A 284 -2.64 -11.56 -7.59
CA PHE A 284 -1.29 -11.67 -8.13
C PHE A 284 -0.95 -10.44 -8.98
N HIS A 285 -1.83 -10.08 -9.91
CA HIS A 285 -1.63 -8.92 -10.77
C HIS A 285 -1.49 -7.62 -9.95
N VAL A 286 -2.42 -7.35 -9.04
CA VAL A 286 -2.44 -6.09 -8.29
C VAL A 286 -1.32 -5.98 -7.27
N TYR A 287 -0.96 -7.05 -6.55
CA TYR A 287 -0.04 -6.97 -5.40
C TYR A 287 1.36 -7.52 -5.67
N ALA A 288 1.56 -8.30 -6.73
CA ALA A 288 2.87 -8.86 -7.09
C ALA A 288 3.48 -8.29 -8.38
N VAL A 289 2.63 -7.90 -9.34
CA VAL A 289 3.07 -7.33 -10.62
C VAL A 289 3.04 -5.80 -10.56
N CYS A 290 1.88 -5.24 -10.21
CA CYS A 290 1.71 -3.79 -10.25
C CYS A 290 2.53 -3.05 -9.19
N PRO A 291 3.05 -1.85 -9.53
CA PRO A 291 3.63 -0.96 -8.53
C PRO A 291 2.54 -0.42 -7.62
N SER A 292 2.95 0.20 -6.51
CA SER A 292 2.03 0.92 -5.65
C SER A 292 1.49 2.14 -6.39
N ILE A 293 0.22 2.11 -6.81
CA ILE A 293 -0.45 3.23 -7.47
C ILE A 293 -1.34 3.94 -6.45
N MET A 294 -0.96 5.14 -6.03
CA MET A 294 -1.77 6.03 -5.19
C MET A 294 -2.93 6.59 -6.03
N THR A 295 -4.17 6.26 -5.64
CA THR A 295 -5.36 6.74 -6.35
C THR A 295 -5.53 8.24 -6.17
N ARG A 296 -6.32 8.84 -7.05
CA ARG A 296 -6.74 10.24 -6.95
C ARG A 296 -7.22 10.63 -5.54
N ALA A 297 -8.05 9.79 -4.92
CA ALA A 297 -8.57 10.06 -3.58
C ALA A 297 -7.47 10.00 -2.52
N GLN A 298 -6.50 9.07 -2.64
CA GLN A 298 -5.41 8.93 -1.67
C GLN A 298 -4.49 10.15 -1.63
N TRP A 299 -4.15 10.76 -2.77
CA TRP A 299 -3.31 11.97 -2.80
C TRP A 299 -4.10 13.27 -2.69
N GLY A 300 -5.43 13.20 -2.49
CA GLY A 300 -6.28 14.37 -2.27
C GLY A 300 -6.52 15.18 -3.54
N ALA A 301 -6.74 14.53 -4.67
CA ALA A 301 -7.06 15.16 -5.94
C ALA A 301 -8.37 15.94 -5.89
N ALA A 302 -8.40 17.09 -6.56
CA ALA A 302 -9.66 17.71 -6.95
C ALA A 302 -10.40 16.85 -7.98
N ALA A 303 -11.72 17.02 -8.08
CA ALA A 303 -12.53 16.38 -9.12
C ALA A 303 -12.14 16.89 -10.52
N PHE A 304 -12.49 16.11 -11.55
CA PHE A 304 -12.43 16.58 -12.93
C PHE A 304 -13.35 17.79 -13.12
N ILE A 305 -12.89 18.77 -13.90
CA ILE A 305 -13.70 19.88 -14.40
C ILE A 305 -14.27 19.47 -15.76
N GLY A 306 -15.59 19.53 -15.90
CA GLY A 306 -16.30 19.14 -17.13
C GLY A 306 -16.39 17.61 -17.31
N SER A 307 -16.56 17.19 -18.55
CA SER A 307 -16.79 15.78 -18.90
C SER A 307 -15.58 15.19 -19.63
N PRO A 308 -14.69 14.44 -18.96
CA PRO A 308 -13.55 13.82 -19.61
C PRO A 308 -13.99 12.75 -20.62
N SER A 309 -13.17 12.53 -21.64
CA SER A 309 -13.40 11.49 -22.66
C SER A 309 -12.67 10.20 -22.31
N TYR A 310 -13.26 9.06 -22.68
CA TYR A 310 -12.66 7.75 -22.49
C TYR A 310 -11.57 7.44 -23.54
N LEU A 311 -10.53 6.72 -23.12
CA LEU A 311 -9.55 6.11 -24.01
C LEU A 311 -10.13 4.85 -24.67
N SER A 312 -9.70 4.57 -25.90
CA SER A 312 -9.86 3.25 -26.51
C SER A 312 -8.68 2.37 -26.08
N LEU A 313 -8.96 1.29 -25.35
CA LEU A 313 -7.96 0.41 -24.78
C LEU A 313 -7.81 -0.90 -25.58
N PRO A 314 -6.63 -1.55 -25.56
CA PRO A 314 -5.37 -1.05 -24.99
C PRO A 314 -4.80 0.11 -25.82
N VAL A 315 -4.13 1.07 -25.17
CA VAL A 315 -3.46 2.15 -25.92
C VAL A 315 -2.14 1.66 -26.54
N PRO A 316 -1.76 2.13 -27.74
CA PRO A 316 -0.52 1.73 -28.41
C PRO A 316 0.73 2.51 -27.98
N TYR A 317 0.61 3.65 -27.30
CA TYR A 317 1.75 4.53 -27.04
C TYR A 317 1.99 4.82 -25.55
N LEU A 318 3.27 4.96 -25.19
CA LEU A 318 3.73 5.42 -23.88
C LEU A 318 4.69 6.61 -24.07
N PHE A 319 4.34 7.76 -23.50
CA PHE A 319 5.15 8.96 -23.53
C PHE A 319 5.77 9.24 -22.17
N ILE A 320 7.08 9.44 -22.15
CA ILE A 320 7.84 9.80 -20.95
C ILE A 320 8.00 11.31 -20.87
N HIS A 321 7.70 11.84 -19.68
CA HIS A 321 7.78 13.24 -19.31
C HIS A 321 8.64 13.44 -18.07
N HIS A 322 9.12 14.67 -17.87
CA HIS A 322 9.50 15.18 -16.56
C HIS A 322 8.61 16.37 -16.20
N THR A 323 8.55 16.77 -14.94
CA THR A 323 7.73 17.92 -14.55
C THR A 323 8.43 19.22 -14.88
N TYR A 324 9.77 19.29 -14.76
CA TYR A 324 10.59 20.51 -14.75
C TYR A 324 10.24 21.49 -13.61
N SER A 325 8.96 21.75 -13.39
CA SER A 325 8.40 22.42 -12.22
C SER A 325 7.21 21.61 -11.69
N PRO A 326 7.28 21.05 -10.47
CA PRO A 326 8.38 21.14 -9.51
C PRO A 326 9.68 20.51 -10.02
N SER A 327 10.81 21.15 -9.73
CA SER A 327 12.14 20.77 -10.27
C SER A 327 12.89 19.76 -9.40
N ARG A 328 12.52 19.64 -8.13
CA ARG A 328 13.14 18.70 -7.19
C ARG A 328 12.34 17.40 -7.13
N PRO A 329 13.01 16.24 -7.07
CA PRO A 329 12.31 14.99 -6.82
C PRO A 329 11.68 15.00 -5.42
N CYS A 330 10.44 14.54 -5.32
CA CYS A 330 9.77 14.30 -4.05
C CYS A 330 10.16 12.93 -3.50
N THR A 331 10.49 12.84 -2.20
CA THR A 331 11.03 11.61 -1.56
C THR A 331 10.14 11.06 -0.45
N THR A 332 9.03 11.72 -0.15
CA THR A 332 8.02 11.27 0.82
C THR A 332 6.63 11.37 0.20
N PHE A 333 5.69 10.55 0.68
CA PHE A 333 4.31 10.58 0.21
C PHE A 333 3.68 11.97 0.35
N ASP A 334 3.88 12.64 1.49
CA ASP A 334 3.33 13.98 1.73
C ASP A 334 3.84 15.01 0.71
N GLN A 335 5.15 14.98 0.41
CA GLN A 335 5.74 15.87 -0.59
C GLN A 335 5.22 15.55 -1.99
N CYS A 336 5.21 14.28 -2.39
CA CYS A 336 4.75 13.88 -3.71
C CYS A 336 3.26 14.17 -3.91
N ALA A 337 2.42 13.91 -2.91
CA ALA A 337 1.01 14.26 -2.94
C ALA A 337 0.80 15.79 -3.00
N SER A 338 1.64 16.58 -2.33
CA SER A 338 1.63 18.04 -2.44
C SER A 338 2.00 18.52 -3.84
N ASP A 339 3.05 17.95 -4.44
CA ASP A 339 3.49 18.25 -5.79
C ASP A 339 2.42 17.89 -6.82
N MET A 340 1.75 16.73 -6.66
CA MET A 340 0.59 16.33 -7.46
C MET A 340 -0.55 17.35 -7.41
N ARG A 341 -0.94 17.79 -6.20
CA ARG A 341 -1.98 18.82 -6.02
C ARG A 341 -1.57 20.15 -6.64
N SER A 342 -0.31 20.57 -6.48
CA SER A 342 0.21 21.79 -7.10
C SER A 342 0.16 21.74 -8.63
N MET A 343 0.56 20.61 -9.24
CA MET A 343 0.48 20.42 -10.69
C MET A 343 -0.97 20.39 -11.18
N GLN A 344 -1.86 19.70 -10.46
CA GLN A 344 -3.28 19.67 -10.80
C GLN A 344 -3.88 21.09 -10.74
N GLN A 345 -3.59 21.83 -9.67
CA GLN A 345 -4.07 23.20 -9.50
C GLN A 345 -3.60 24.09 -10.65
N TYR A 346 -2.32 24.05 -11.01
CA TYR A 346 -1.79 24.81 -12.14
C TYR A 346 -2.50 24.43 -13.46
N HIS A 347 -2.63 23.13 -13.76
CA HIS A 347 -3.29 22.67 -14.97
C HIS A 347 -4.78 23.07 -15.03
N GLN A 348 -5.51 22.99 -13.93
CA GLN A 348 -6.93 23.36 -13.91
C GLN A 348 -7.15 24.87 -13.89
N GLN A 349 -6.47 25.58 -12.98
CA GLN A 349 -6.75 26.99 -12.70
C GLN A 349 -5.98 27.95 -13.61
N THR A 350 -4.79 27.56 -14.07
CA THR A 350 -3.96 28.41 -14.95
C THR A 350 -4.10 28.02 -16.41
N ASN A 351 -4.03 26.71 -16.74
CA ASN A 351 -4.15 26.27 -18.14
C ASN A 351 -5.62 26.03 -18.59
N GLY A 352 -6.58 26.03 -17.67
CA GLY A 352 -8.00 25.78 -17.98
C GLY A 352 -8.31 24.34 -18.37
N TRP A 353 -7.47 23.37 -18.01
CA TRP A 353 -7.67 21.97 -18.34
C TRP A 353 -8.68 21.30 -17.39
N SER A 354 -9.27 20.19 -17.84
CA SER A 354 -10.20 19.42 -17.01
C SER A 354 -9.55 18.82 -15.75
N ASP A 355 -8.25 18.55 -15.80
CA ASP A 355 -7.49 17.89 -14.73
C ASP A 355 -5.99 17.98 -15.01
N ILE A 356 -5.15 17.44 -14.10
CA ILE A 356 -3.72 17.22 -14.33
C ILE A 356 -3.48 16.58 -15.71
N GLY A 357 -2.46 17.04 -16.46
CA GLY A 357 -2.28 16.63 -17.85
C GLY A 357 -1.84 15.18 -18.05
N TYR A 358 -1.10 14.63 -17.10
CA TYR A 358 -0.49 13.30 -17.19
C TYR A 358 -1.48 12.18 -16.82
N SER A 359 -1.30 11.01 -17.42
CA SER A 359 -2.03 9.79 -17.04
C SER A 359 -1.55 9.31 -15.68
N PHE A 360 -0.23 9.21 -15.50
CA PHE A 360 0.41 8.82 -14.25
C PHE A 360 1.67 9.64 -13.99
N VAL A 361 2.06 9.71 -12.72
CA VAL A 361 3.24 10.45 -12.28
C VAL A 361 4.06 9.56 -11.34
N ALA A 362 5.38 9.47 -11.55
CA ALA A 362 6.30 8.70 -10.73
C ALA A 362 7.01 9.62 -9.72
N GLY A 363 6.89 9.29 -8.44
CA GLY A 363 7.63 9.92 -7.35
C GLY A 363 8.94 9.19 -7.04
N SER A 364 9.89 9.89 -6.42
CA SER A 364 11.11 9.26 -5.88
C SER A 364 10.91 8.66 -4.49
N ASP A 365 9.67 8.68 -3.99
CA ASP A 365 9.18 8.01 -2.79
C ASP A 365 8.78 6.54 -3.04
N GLY A 366 8.91 6.05 -4.28
CA GLY A 366 8.63 4.66 -4.65
C GLY A 366 7.16 4.39 -5.02
N ASN A 367 6.36 5.44 -5.21
CA ASN A 367 4.97 5.34 -5.63
C ASN A 367 4.75 5.85 -7.06
N MET A 368 3.81 5.19 -7.76
CA MET A 368 3.12 5.76 -8.89
C MET A 368 1.89 6.53 -8.38
N TYR A 369 1.59 7.67 -8.98
CA TYR A 369 0.43 8.49 -8.66
C TYR A 369 -0.52 8.51 -9.85
N GLU A 370 -1.78 8.20 -9.60
CA GLU A 370 -2.83 8.28 -10.60
C GLU A 370 -3.14 9.76 -10.91
N GLY A 371 -2.80 10.21 -12.12
CA GLY A 371 -3.27 11.48 -12.66
C GLY A 371 -4.66 11.30 -13.24
N ARG A 372 -4.77 11.36 -14.56
CA ARG A 372 -6.02 10.96 -15.26
C ARG A 372 -6.26 9.45 -15.27
N GLY A 373 -5.25 8.65 -14.95
CA GLY A 373 -5.38 7.21 -14.79
C GLY A 373 -5.58 6.44 -16.09
N TRP A 374 -6.10 5.22 -15.97
CA TRP A 374 -6.16 4.24 -17.05
C TRP A 374 -7.24 4.49 -18.10
N ASN A 375 -8.32 5.19 -17.74
CA ASN A 375 -9.54 5.20 -18.55
C ASN A 375 -9.75 6.50 -19.32
N TRP A 376 -9.05 7.58 -18.96
CA TRP A 376 -9.37 8.93 -19.41
C TRP A 376 -8.28 9.53 -20.29
N VAL A 377 -8.71 10.24 -21.34
CA VAL A 377 -7.83 10.94 -22.28
C VAL A 377 -6.97 11.99 -21.56
N GLY A 378 -5.67 11.98 -21.89
CA GLY A 378 -4.64 12.88 -21.37
C GLY A 378 -4.75 14.34 -21.80
N ALA A 379 -3.85 15.18 -21.29
CA ALA A 379 -3.48 16.48 -21.84
C ALA A 379 -1.95 16.70 -21.76
N HIS A 380 -1.17 15.63 -22.02
CA HIS A 380 0.28 15.59 -21.84
C HIS A 380 1.06 15.69 -23.16
N THR A 381 0.52 15.18 -24.26
CA THR A 381 1.18 15.13 -25.57
C THR A 381 0.19 15.49 -26.67
N SER A 382 0.32 16.71 -27.23
CA SER A 382 -0.56 17.18 -28.31
C SER A 382 -0.53 16.20 -29.49
N GLY A 383 -1.70 15.91 -30.07
CA GLY A 383 -1.87 14.91 -31.14
C GLY A 383 -1.97 13.44 -30.69
N TYR A 384 -1.48 13.10 -29.49
CA TYR A 384 -1.43 11.72 -29.00
C TYR A 384 -2.17 11.47 -27.67
N ASN A 385 -2.77 12.51 -27.07
CA ASN A 385 -3.50 12.42 -25.79
C ASN A 385 -4.57 11.30 -25.72
N SER A 386 -5.21 10.97 -26.84
CA SER A 386 -6.26 9.93 -26.92
C SER A 386 -5.72 8.55 -27.33
N GLN A 387 -4.41 8.43 -27.56
CA GLN A 387 -3.77 7.25 -28.13
C GLN A 387 -2.64 6.69 -27.26
N GLY A 388 -2.41 7.25 -26.07
CA GLY A 388 -1.31 6.82 -25.23
C GLY A 388 -1.42 7.32 -23.80
N TYR A 389 -0.57 6.76 -22.95
CA TYR A 389 -0.38 7.26 -21.59
C TYR A 389 0.82 8.21 -21.54
N GLY A 390 0.66 9.31 -20.81
CA GLY A 390 1.77 10.17 -20.40
C GLY A 390 2.20 9.83 -18.99
N VAL A 391 3.42 9.32 -18.84
CA VAL A 391 4.03 9.04 -17.53
C VAL A 391 5.09 10.09 -17.25
N CYS A 392 4.91 10.85 -16.18
CA CYS A 392 5.78 11.96 -15.81
C CYS A 392 6.62 11.64 -14.57
N PHE A 393 7.91 11.93 -14.58
CA PHE A 393 8.75 11.88 -13.38
C PHE A 393 8.79 13.26 -12.71
N ILE A 394 8.52 13.31 -11.40
CA ILE A 394 8.64 14.55 -10.62
C ILE A 394 10.12 14.93 -10.51
N GLY A 395 10.51 16.06 -11.10
CA GLY A 395 11.86 16.61 -11.10
C GLY A 395 12.29 17.22 -12.44
N ASP A 396 13.49 17.82 -12.45
CA ASP A 396 14.20 18.26 -13.65
C ASP A 396 15.35 17.30 -13.98
N TYR A 397 15.14 16.50 -15.02
CA TYR A 397 16.08 15.50 -15.53
C TYR A 397 16.84 15.94 -16.78
N THR A 398 17.07 17.25 -16.93
CA THR A 398 17.86 17.79 -18.03
C THR A 398 19.33 17.40 -17.92
N SER A 399 19.90 17.46 -16.72
CA SER A 399 21.32 17.15 -16.46
C SER A 399 21.54 15.89 -15.62
N VAL A 400 20.54 15.44 -14.85
CA VAL A 400 20.61 14.28 -13.96
C VAL A 400 19.56 13.23 -14.32
N LEU A 401 19.72 11.99 -13.86
CA LEU A 401 18.70 10.94 -13.99
C LEU A 401 17.76 10.94 -12.77
N PRO A 402 16.51 10.46 -12.92
CA PRO A 402 15.73 9.99 -11.79
C PRO A 402 16.46 8.86 -11.07
N ILE A 403 16.10 8.62 -9.80
CA ILE A 403 16.63 7.46 -9.08
C ILE A 403 16.26 6.17 -9.82
N THR A 404 17.13 5.16 -9.71
CA THR A 404 17.04 3.90 -10.44
C THR A 404 15.76 3.15 -10.10
N SER A 405 15.34 3.15 -8.84
CA SER A 405 14.08 2.55 -8.40
C SER A 405 12.86 3.17 -9.07
N ALA A 406 12.79 4.49 -9.19
CA ALA A 406 11.68 5.17 -9.88
C ALA A 406 11.68 4.82 -11.38
N MET A 407 12.85 4.81 -12.03
CA MET A 407 12.96 4.40 -13.44
C MET A 407 12.54 2.95 -13.64
N ASN A 408 13.01 2.03 -12.80
CA ASN A 408 12.65 0.60 -12.86
C ASN A 408 11.16 0.36 -12.59
N MET A 409 10.57 1.10 -11.66
CA MET A 409 9.14 1.06 -11.39
C MET A 409 8.32 1.41 -12.63
N VAL A 410 8.70 2.46 -13.38
CA VAL A 410 8.02 2.81 -14.65
C VAL A 410 8.35 1.81 -15.75
N ARG A 411 9.64 1.49 -15.92
CA ARG A 411 10.15 0.67 -17.02
C ARG A 411 9.63 -0.77 -16.99
N TYR A 412 9.54 -1.36 -15.80
CA TYR A 412 9.23 -2.78 -15.61
C TYR A 412 7.88 -2.99 -14.92
N ASP A 413 7.69 -2.48 -13.71
CA ASP A 413 6.52 -2.83 -12.91
C ASP A 413 5.23 -2.20 -13.50
N PHE A 414 5.26 -0.91 -13.83
CA PHE A 414 4.13 -0.18 -14.40
C PHE A 414 3.75 -0.69 -15.81
N THR A 415 4.73 -0.92 -16.68
CA THR A 415 4.47 -1.42 -18.05
C THR A 415 3.92 -2.84 -18.01
N SER A 416 4.47 -3.73 -17.19
CA SER A 416 3.91 -5.08 -16.99
C SER A 416 2.49 -5.02 -16.43
N CYS A 417 2.25 -4.18 -15.42
CA CYS A 417 0.90 -3.94 -14.89
C CYS A 417 -0.08 -3.45 -15.98
N ALA A 418 0.35 -2.51 -16.82
CA ALA A 418 -0.49 -1.97 -17.87
C ALA A 418 -0.79 -3.01 -18.97
N ILE A 419 0.20 -3.84 -19.34
CA ILE A 419 0.04 -4.88 -20.37
C ILE A 419 -0.85 -6.01 -19.85
N ASP A 420 -0.54 -6.57 -18.69
CA ASP A 420 -1.28 -7.68 -18.10
C ASP A 420 -2.74 -7.29 -17.79
N GLY A 421 -2.97 -6.00 -17.49
CA GLY A 421 -4.29 -5.42 -17.27
C GLY A 421 -5.05 -5.06 -18.56
N GLY A 422 -4.50 -5.32 -19.75
CA GLY A 422 -5.11 -4.98 -21.04
C GLY A 422 -5.23 -3.47 -21.28
N ARG A 423 -4.40 -2.66 -20.60
CA ARG A 423 -4.42 -1.19 -20.65
C ARG A 423 -3.43 -0.62 -21.65
N LEU A 424 -2.31 -1.31 -21.87
CA LEU A 424 -1.23 -0.97 -22.80
C LEU A 424 -1.01 -2.15 -23.74
N SER A 425 -0.80 -1.89 -25.03
CA SER A 425 -0.50 -2.96 -25.98
C SER A 425 0.79 -3.67 -25.60
N SER A 426 0.87 -5.00 -25.76
CA SER A 426 2.12 -5.74 -25.58
C SER A 426 3.22 -5.33 -26.58
N SER A 427 2.82 -4.75 -27.72
CA SER A 427 3.68 -4.17 -28.75
C SER A 427 3.66 -2.63 -28.75
N TYR A 428 3.42 -2.01 -27.59
CA TYR A 428 3.39 -0.55 -27.49
C TYR A 428 4.70 0.08 -28.00
N SER A 429 4.65 1.35 -28.39
CA SER A 429 5.84 2.14 -28.72
C SER A 429 6.11 3.19 -27.65
N LEU A 430 7.37 3.30 -27.23
CA LEU A 430 7.84 4.23 -26.20
C LEU A 430 8.52 5.43 -26.83
N TYR A 431 8.14 6.62 -26.35
CA TYR A 431 8.66 7.90 -26.82
C TYR A 431 8.96 8.86 -25.66
N GLY A 432 9.90 9.78 -25.87
CA GLY A 432 9.99 11.00 -25.05
C GLY A 432 9.07 12.09 -25.60
N HIS A 433 8.51 12.93 -24.74
CA HIS A 433 7.60 14.02 -25.15
C HIS A 433 8.15 14.87 -26.31
N ARG A 434 9.44 15.20 -26.30
CA ARG A 434 10.12 15.96 -27.37
C ARG A 434 10.00 15.39 -28.78
N GLN A 435 9.67 14.10 -28.92
CA GLN A 435 9.47 13.51 -30.25
C GLN A 435 8.15 13.98 -30.88
N ALA A 436 7.14 14.32 -30.07
CA ALA A 436 5.80 14.73 -30.52
C ALA A 436 5.61 16.25 -30.57
N SER A 437 6.48 17.03 -29.93
CA SER A 437 6.30 18.47 -29.75
C SER A 437 7.63 19.17 -29.56
N SER A 438 7.68 20.47 -29.88
CA SER A 438 8.88 21.30 -29.65
C SER A 438 9.02 21.62 -28.15
N THR A 439 9.73 20.74 -27.43
CA THR A 439 9.97 20.83 -25.99
C THR A 439 11.25 20.10 -25.61
N GLU A 440 11.90 20.50 -24.51
CA GLU A 440 13.04 19.75 -23.95
C GLU A 440 12.59 18.55 -23.10
N CYS A 441 11.30 18.42 -22.77
CA CYS A 441 10.77 17.29 -22.00
C CYS A 441 11.08 15.93 -22.69
N PRO A 442 11.56 14.88 -22.00
CA PRO A 442 11.67 14.70 -20.54
C PRO A 442 13.03 15.12 -19.93
N GLY A 443 13.76 16.04 -20.55
CA GLY A 443 15.13 16.42 -20.17
C GLY A 443 16.20 15.60 -20.89
N ASN A 444 17.35 16.20 -21.19
CA ASN A 444 18.38 15.61 -22.07
C ASN A 444 19.00 14.33 -21.50
N THR A 445 19.18 14.24 -20.19
CA THR A 445 19.76 13.06 -19.56
C THR A 445 18.75 11.92 -19.50
N LEU A 446 17.51 12.16 -19.05
CA LEU A 446 16.46 11.13 -19.07
C LEU A 446 16.07 10.70 -20.49
N TYR A 447 16.04 11.62 -21.47
CA TYR A 447 15.76 11.25 -22.85
C TYR A 447 16.79 10.27 -23.43
N ARG A 448 18.08 10.46 -23.14
CA ARG A 448 19.13 9.51 -23.55
C ARG A 448 18.98 8.15 -22.87
N GLU A 449 18.53 8.13 -21.62
CA GLU A 449 18.30 6.87 -20.89
C GLU A 449 17.16 6.05 -21.50
N ILE A 450 16.01 6.67 -21.80
CA ILE A 450 14.85 5.93 -22.33
C ILE A 450 15.09 5.34 -23.73
N GLN A 451 16.10 5.80 -24.48
CA GLN A 451 16.52 5.19 -25.75
C GLN A 451 17.02 3.76 -25.58
N ASN A 452 17.47 3.41 -24.37
CA ASN A 452 17.93 2.06 -24.02
C ASN A 452 16.81 1.17 -23.46
N TRP A 453 15.57 1.68 -23.39
CA TRP A 453 14.43 0.92 -22.87
C TRP A 453 13.81 0.06 -23.97
N ALA A 454 13.18 -1.03 -23.56
CA ALA A 454 12.42 -1.86 -24.49
C ALA A 454 11.31 -1.01 -25.15
N ASN A 455 11.00 -1.34 -26.40
CA ASN A 455 9.96 -0.68 -27.20
C ASN A 455 10.20 0.81 -27.54
N TRP A 456 11.38 1.36 -27.25
CA TRP A 456 11.72 2.70 -27.73
C TRP A 456 11.72 2.75 -29.27
N GLN A 457 11.18 3.83 -29.82
CA GLN A 457 11.18 4.12 -31.25
C GLN A 457 11.80 5.50 -31.51
N SER A 458 12.56 5.61 -32.61
CA SER A 458 13.24 6.86 -32.97
C SER A 458 12.31 7.91 -33.58
N VAL A 459 11.24 7.47 -34.25
CA VAL A 459 10.35 8.33 -35.03
C VAL A 459 8.89 8.02 -34.68
N LEU A 460 8.09 9.08 -34.53
CA LEU A 460 6.65 8.96 -34.40
C LEU A 460 6.00 8.73 -35.78
N PRO A 461 4.96 7.89 -35.86
CA PRO A 461 4.24 7.63 -37.10
C PRO A 461 3.44 8.84 -37.59
#